data_AF-A0A2V9TTU5-F1
#
_entry.id   AF-A0A2V9TTU5-F1
#
_cell.length_a   1.000
_cell.length_b   1.000
_cell.length_c   1.000
_cell.angle_alpha   90.00
_cell.angle_beta   90.00
_cell.angle_gamma   90.00
#
_symmetry.space_group_name_H-M   'P 1'
#
loop_
_entity.id
_entity.type
_entity.pdbx_description
1 polymer ?
#
loop_
_entity_poly.entity_id
_entity_poly.type
_entity_poly.pdbx_seq_one_letter_code
_entity_poly.pdbx_strand_id
1 'polypeptide(L)'
;MVLLLGCLAFAQSASKFPRRALDCDEGTGVLCSEVYDPIGYNGAYTGHDEPALLFYSNVPGSGSTQIYRLRLPKDPPTPPNQNGTGGVFNFMLHPAFWFGMAMCDDQSAPNPGGSLVGPNIPCTPASDRNIFDSADPANSHYIGKHPGTGFMEMQFYPPGWFDSCDTTQWCAALNIDSLSENMNSGAVNNACGGAIEYVNFAFIQKDGIPFPPGSPSPLGPFVSTNAQTLFMNSGDELEVILEDTAHGLKVTVNDRTTHQSGFMVSSAANGFAEILFDPNGTTCDFATHNIPYDFHPMYATSSEHTRIPWAAHAFNISFSDEIGHFEYCNAVDAQGGHCTQPSIHDPAGPDVDDRACFTADFASSVGLVPVGGCLGEDDDYDGLDYGPVWPGTLRNVARDRSLHAQPVQFTSPLFRDPEGELRNFNRVGFETDLPRTEFATNPPCQRHISNPADPNPGSGCVNPPAGTTFYPIYTTGRAGEACVWQLGGAFLPGTTNSFGGTSTTEYGPLLASAYPAVGGVPTFRYNDFRRVLNNNPCSHDE
;
A
#
# COMPACT_ATOMS: atom_id res chain seq x y z
N MET A 1 -12.65 53.99 -24.02
CA MET A 1 -12.39 53.87 -22.57
C MET A 1 -13.64 53.28 -21.96
N VAL A 2 -13.71 52.08 -21.38
CA VAL A 2 -12.79 50.97 -21.08
C VAL A 2 -13.71 49.73 -21.01
N LEU A 3 -13.35 48.64 -21.71
CA LEU A 3 -13.97 47.33 -21.49
C LEU A 3 -13.53 46.82 -20.11
N LEU A 4 -14.46 46.47 -19.23
CA LEU A 4 -14.17 45.62 -18.07
C LEU A 4 -14.52 44.18 -18.43
N LEU A 5 -13.50 43.39 -18.76
CA LEU A 5 -13.55 41.93 -18.65
C LEU A 5 -13.59 41.59 -17.16
N GLY A 6 -14.69 41.00 -16.70
CA GLY A 6 -14.72 40.32 -15.40
C GLY A 6 -14.07 38.95 -15.56
N CYS A 7 -12.89 38.76 -14.96
CA CYS A 7 -12.35 37.43 -14.72
C CYS A 7 -13.27 36.68 -13.76
N LEU A 8 -14.00 35.70 -14.27
CA LEU A 8 -14.53 34.60 -13.46
C LEU A 8 -13.32 33.79 -13.00
N ALA A 9 -12.86 34.05 -11.77
CA ALA A 9 -12.00 33.11 -11.07
C ALA A 9 -12.87 31.88 -10.78
N PHE A 10 -12.69 30.81 -11.56
CA PHE A 10 -13.11 29.49 -11.15
C PHE A 10 -12.35 29.18 -9.86
N ALA A 11 -13.06 29.13 -8.73
CA ALA A 11 -12.53 28.50 -7.55
C ALA A 11 -12.31 27.03 -7.91
N GLN A 12 -11.06 26.63 -8.12
CA GLN A 12 -10.69 25.22 -8.14
C GLN A 12 -11.08 24.68 -6.76
N SER A 13 -12.15 23.89 -6.73
CA SER A 13 -12.43 23.02 -5.60
C SER A 13 -11.28 22.00 -5.58
N ALA A 14 -10.22 22.28 -4.83
CA ALA A 14 -9.25 21.26 -4.49
C ALA A 14 -10.03 20.12 -3.84
N SER A 15 -10.00 18.90 -4.42
CA SER A 15 -10.57 17.76 -3.73
C SER A 15 -9.85 17.65 -2.39
N LYS A 16 -10.62 17.58 -1.30
CA LYS A 16 -10.05 17.31 0.00
C LYS A 16 -9.90 15.80 0.03
N PHE A 17 -8.69 15.32 -0.20
CA PHE A 17 -8.32 13.92 0.05
C PHE A 17 -8.96 13.48 1.39
N PRO A 18 -9.65 12.34 1.43
CA PRO A 18 -10.53 12.03 2.53
C PRO A 18 -9.68 11.70 3.75
N ARG A 19 -9.80 12.55 4.78
CA ARG A 19 -9.09 12.44 6.06
C ARG A 19 -9.13 11.06 6.72
N ARG A 20 -10.20 10.32 6.42
CA ARG A 20 -10.50 9.01 6.99
C ARG A 20 -9.75 7.86 6.35
N ALA A 21 -9.29 8.02 5.11
CA ALA A 21 -8.54 6.98 4.40
C ALA A 21 -7.18 6.70 5.03
N LEU A 22 -6.65 7.62 5.84
CA LEU A 22 -5.36 7.50 6.54
C LEU A 22 -5.52 7.30 8.06
N ASP A 23 -6.74 7.10 8.54
CA ASP A 23 -7.03 6.93 9.96
C ASP A 23 -7.15 5.43 10.27
N CYS A 24 -6.03 4.81 10.61
CA CYS A 24 -5.91 3.36 10.80
C CYS A 24 -6.73 2.81 11.98
N ASP A 25 -7.22 3.70 12.86
CA ASP A 25 -8.12 3.36 13.96
C ASP A 25 -9.60 3.31 13.52
N GLU A 26 -9.96 3.87 12.35
CA GLU A 26 -11.31 3.83 11.77
C GLU A 26 -11.37 2.76 10.66
N GLY A 27 -12.50 2.03 10.56
CA GLY A 27 -12.74 1.05 9.48
C GLY A 27 -12.87 1.66 8.06
N THR A 28 -12.49 2.92 7.90
CA THR A 28 -12.40 3.66 6.63
C THR A 28 -10.95 4.04 6.28
N GLY A 29 -9.97 3.61 7.09
CA GLY A 29 -8.52 3.81 6.94
C GLY A 29 -7.88 2.97 5.85
N VAL A 30 -8.46 2.96 4.65
CA VAL A 30 -8.11 2.08 3.51
C VAL A 30 -6.71 2.28 2.90
N LEU A 31 -5.80 3.02 3.54
CA LEU A 31 -4.46 3.33 3.01
C LEU A 31 -3.34 3.18 4.06
N CYS A 32 -3.62 2.52 5.17
CA CYS A 32 -2.61 2.12 6.17
C CYS A 32 -1.84 0.88 5.70
N SER A 33 -0.88 0.36 6.48
CA SER A 33 -0.20 -0.88 6.14
C SER A 33 -0.80 -2.08 6.86
N GLU A 34 -0.85 -3.24 6.20
CA GLU A 34 -1.45 -4.42 6.83
C GLU A 34 -0.66 -4.96 8.02
N VAL A 35 -1.27 -4.95 9.20
CA VAL A 35 -0.69 -5.47 10.46
C VAL A 35 -1.08 -6.94 10.64
N TYR A 36 -0.19 -7.80 11.12
CA TYR A 36 -0.51 -9.23 11.22
C TYR A 36 -1.70 -9.56 12.17
N ASP A 37 -2.09 -8.66 13.06
CA ASP A 37 -3.31 -8.72 13.88
C ASP A 37 -4.12 -7.41 13.71
N PRO A 38 -5.48 -7.46 13.71
CA PRO A 38 -6.30 -6.26 13.52
C PRO A 38 -6.13 -5.24 14.66
N ILE A 39 -6.04 -3.96 14.30
CA ILE A 39 -5.77 -2.86 15.24
C ILE A 39 -6.90 -1.81 15.35
N GLY A 40 -7.89 -1.82 14.44
CA GLY A 40 -8.95 -0.80 14.40
C GLY A 40 -9.90 -0.83 15.61
N TYR A 41 -10.68 0.23 15.79
CA TYR A 41 -11.59 0.38 16.93
C TYR A 41 -12.51 -0.86 17.14
N ASN A 42 -12.49 -1.43 18.36
CA ASN A 42 -13.11 -2.72 18.73
C ASN A 42 -12.51 -3.99 18.06
N GLY A 43 -11.27 -3.93 17.59
CA GLY A 43 -10.66 -5.00 16.79
C GLY A 43 -11.25 -5.06 15.38
N ALA A 44 -11.82 -3.94 14.91
CA ALA A 44 -12.24 -3.81 13.53
C ALA A 44 -11.01 -3.90 12.63
N TYR A 45 -11.18 -4.63 11.55
CA TYR A 45 -10.20 -4.79 10.51
C TYR A 45 -10.10 -3.49 9.69
N THR A 46 -8.88 -3.06 9.42
CA THR A 46 -8.57 -2.02 8.43
C THR A 46 -7.99 -2.79 7.27
N GLY A 47 -8.67 -2.77 6.13
CA GLY A 47 -8.47 -3.74 5.08
C GLY A 47 -7.52 -3.30 3.99
N HIS A 48 -6.81 -4.32 3.51
CA HIS A 48 -5.55 -4.28 2.80
C HIS A 48 -5.38 -5.55 1.96
N ASP A 49 -6.28 -5.83 1.00
CA ASP A 49 -6.02 -6.94 0.06
C ASP A 49 -4.94 -6.50 -0.93
N GLU A 50 -3.74 -7.04 -0.74
CA GLU A 50 -2.52 -6.50 -1.36
C GLU A 50 -1.80 -7.56 -2.23
N PRO A 51 -2.13 -7.69 -3.53
CA PRO A 51 -1.29 -8.44 -4.45
C PRO A 51 0.09 -7.76 -4.63
N ALA A 52 1.16 -8.43 -4.24
CA ALA A 52 2.53 -7.87 -4.25
C ALA A 52 3.53 -8.58 -5.19
N LEU A 53 4.46 -7.80 -5.76
CA LEU A 53 5.64 -8.23 -6.50
C LEU A 53 6.92 -7.82 -5.78
N LEU A 54 7.76 -8.81 -5.45
CA LEU A 54 8.93 -8.66 -4.57
C LEU A 54 10.23 -8.71 -5.36
N PHE A 55 11.24 -7.96 -4.94
CA PHE A 55 12.55 -7.89 -5.62
C PHE A 55 13.69 -8.29 -4.69
N TYR A 56 14.49 -9.27 -5.12
CA TYR A 56 15.56 -9.86 -4.29
C TYR A 56 16.95 -9.80 -4.93
N SER A 57 17.93 -9.36 -4.14
CA SER A 57 19.36 -9.36 -4.42
C SER A 57 20.15 -9.34 -3.11
N ASN A 58 21.20 -10.15 -3.03
CA ASN A 58 22.11 -10.17 -1.87
C ASN A 58 23.31 -9.20 -2.04
N VAL A 59 23.26 -8.31 -3.04
CA VAL A 59 24.27 -7.28 -3.25
C VAL A 59 23.90 -6.05 -2.43
N PRO A 60 24.79 -5.53 -1.57
CA PRO A 60 24.51 -4.31 -0.81
C PRO A 60 24.08 -3.15 -1.71
N GLY A 61 23.15 -2.33 -1.21
CA GLY A 61 22.47 -1.26 -1.95
C GLY A 61 21.11 -1.68 -2.50
N SER A 62 20.85 -2.98 -2.67
CA SER A 62 19.54 -3.50 -3.11
C SER A 62 18.43 -3.42 -2.08
N GLY A 63 18.75 -3.09 -0.81
CA GLY A 63 17.75 -2.80 0.22
C GLY A 63 17.52 -1.30 0.46
N SER A 64 18.24 -0.42 -0.24
CA SER A 64 18.32 1.01 0.12
C SER A 64 18.35 1.99 -1.06
N THR A 65 18.31 1.50 -2.31
CA THR A 65 18.24 2.37 -3.50
C THR A 65 17.44 1.71 -4.60
N GLN A 66 16.34 2.33 -5.03
CA GLN A 66 15.47 1.79 -6.07
C GLN A 66 15.22 2.82 -7.16
N ILE A 67 15.37 2.41 -8.42
CA ILE A 67 15.12 3.25 -9.59
C ILE A 67 14.17 2.51 -10.52
N TYR A 68 12.95 3.03 -10.63
CA TYR A 68 11.89 2.48 -11.48
C TYR A 68 11.61 3.41 -12.66
N ARG A 69 11.20 2.83 -13.78
CA ARG A 69 10.35 3.52 -14.74
C ARG A 69 8.92 3.05 -14.56
N LEU A 70 7.99 3.99 -14.48
CA LEU A 70 6.56 3.75 -14.27
C LEU A 70 5.78 4.47 -15.35
N ARG A 71 4.80 3.82 -15.94
CA ARG A 71 3.78 4.46 -16.77
C ARG A 71 2.47 4.47 -16.00
N LEU A 72 1.96 5.66 -15.73
CA LEU A 72 0.66 5.81 -15.08
C LEU A 72 -0.45 5.26 -15.98
N PRO A 73 -1.41 4.50 -15.44
CA PRO A 73 -2.49 3.96 -16.24
C PRO A 73 -3.45 5.08 -16.71
N LYS A 74 -4.23 4.75 -17.75
CA LYS A 74 -5.31 5.60 -18.26
C LYS A 74 -6.65 4.92 -18.05
N ASP A 75 -7.66 5.70 -17.73
CA ASP A 75 -9.04 5.24 -17.77
C ASP A 75 -9.46 4.86 -19.20
N PRO A 76 -10.42 3.94 -19.36
CA PRO A 76 -10.99 3.60 -20.65
C PRO A 76 -11.78 4.78 -21.23
N PRO A 77 -11.98 4.80 -22.57
CA PRO A 77 -12.77 5.85 -23.21
C PRO A 77 -14.28 5.77 -22.90
N THR A 78 -14.77 4.62 -22.41
CA THR A 78 -16.17 4.45 -22.01
C THR A 78 -16.33 4.87 -20.55
N PRO A 79 -17.13 5.89 -20.23
CA PRO A 79 -17.36 6.27 -18.84
C PRO A 79 -18.04 5.16 -18.02
N PRO A 80 -17.85 5.12 -16.69
CA PRO A 80 -18.62 4.26 -15.81
C PRO A 80 -20.09 4.68 -15.82
N ASN A 81 -20.96 3.75 -15.42
CA ASN A 81 -22.37 4.02 -15.20
C ASN A 81 -22.91 3.20 -14.05
N GLN A 82 -23.98 3.69 -13.42
CA GLN A 82 -24.59 3.06 -12.25
C GLN A 82 -25.17 1.65 -12.52
N ASN A 83 -25.38 1.29 -13.78
CA ASN A 83 -25.83 -0.07 -14.13
C ASN A 83 -24.68 -1.08 -14.16
N GLY A 84 -23.43 -0.66 -13.88
CA GLY A 84 -22.27 -1.54 -13.90
C GLY A 84 -21.91 -2.07 -15.29
N THR A 85 -22.41 -1.45 -16.37
CA THR A 85 -22.17 -1.90 -17.76
C THR A 85 -21.22 -0.99 -18.53
N GLY A 86 -20.75 0.08 -17.89
CA GLY A 86 -19.82 1.07 -18.43
C GLY A 86 -18.38 0.61 -18.40
N GLY A 87 -17.46 1.55 -18.59
CA GLY A 87 -16.05 1.28 -18.30
C GLY A 87 -15.76 1.31 -16.80
N VAL A 88 -14.65 0.69 -16.41
CA VAL A 88 -14.10 0.66 -15.06
C VAL A 88 -12.85 1.52 -15.05
N PHE A 89 -12.89 2.57 -14.24
CA PHE A 89 -11.81 3.57 -14.10
C PHE A 89 -10.83 3.11 -13.01
N ASN A 90 -9.64 3.73 -12.94
CA ASN A 90 -8.59 3.30 -12.02
C ASN A 90 -9.02 3.34 -10.54
N PHE A 91 -9.68 4.42 -10.11
CA PHE A 91 -10.20 4.54 -8.73
C PHE A 91 -11.23 3.46 -8.35
N MET A 92 -11.75 2.73 -9.34
CA MET A 92 -12.69 1.63 -9.12
C MET A 92 -12.00 0.26 -9.03
N LEU A 93 -10.68 0.21 -9.20
CA LEU A 93 -9.87 -1.00 -9.07
C LEU A 93 -8.98 -0.94 -7.83
N HIS A 94 -8.49 0.26 -7.50
CA HIS A 94 -7.56 0.50 -6.40
C HIS A 94 -7.69 1.94 -5.90
N PRO A 95 -7.63 2.17 -4.57
CA PRO A 95 -7.46 3.51 -4.03
C PRO A 95 -6.00 4.00 -4.19
N ALA A 96 -5.02 3.10 -4.18
CA ALA A 96 -3.62 3.41 -4.45
C ALA A 96 -2.79 2.17 -4.83
N PHE A 97 -1.69 2.39 -5.55
CA PHE A 97 -0.59 1.43 -5.67
C PHE A 97 0.73 2.06 -5.22
N TRP A 98 1.72 1.27 -4.83
CA TRP A 98 2.99 1.79 -4.30
C TRP A 98 4.22 0.96 -4.64
N PHE A 99 5.38 1.61 -4.44
CA PHE A 99 6.66 0.94 -4.25
C PHE A 99 7.00 0.91 -2.75
N GLY A 100 7.31 -0.27 -2.22
CA GLY A 100 7.53 -0.53 -0.81
C GLY A 100 9.00 -0.61 -0.39
N MET A 101 9.30 -0.23 0.86
CA MET A 101 10.63 -0.41 1.49
C MET A 101 10.53 -0.46 3.02
N ALA A 102 11.28 -1.35 3.67
CA ALA A 102 11.42 -1.38 5.12
C ALA A 102 12.30 -0.23 5.62
N MET A 103 11.83 0.49 6.64
CA MET A 103 12.46 1.67 7.22
C MET A 103 12.84 1.43 8.69
N CYS A 104 13.88 2.09 9.16
CA CYS A 104 14.17 2.19 10.58
C CYS A 104 13.11 3.05 11.29
N ASP A 105 12.53 2.58 12.39
CA ASP A 105 11.75 3.38 13.34
C ASP A 105 11.92 2.78 14.75
N ASP A 106 12.70 3.41 15.62
CA ASP A 106 13.06 2.86 16.92
C ASP A 106 11.90 2.87 17.94
N GLN A 107 10.80 3.57 17.65
CA GLN A 107 9.57 3.56 18.47
C GLN A 107 8.51 2.58 17.97
N SER A 108 8.75 1.97 16.82
CA SER A 108 7.87 0.97 16.24
C SER A 108 8.16 -0.45 16.75
N ALA A 109 7.19 -1.33 16.52
CA ALA A 109 7.23 -2.76 16.78
C ALA A 109 8.47 -3.41 16.15
N PRO A 110 9.00 -4.50 16.76
CA PRO A 110 8.30 -5.34 17.75
C PRO A 110 8.70 -5.13 19.21
N ASN A 111 9.73 -4.34 19.51
CA ASN A 111 10.26 -4.20 20.87
C ASN A 111 10.55 -2.76 21.32
N PRO A 112 9.69 -1.76 21.01
CA PRO A 112 9.89 -0.41 21.50
C PRO A 112 9.85 -0.38 23.03
N GLY A 113 10.71 0.44 23.64
CA GLY A 113 10.90 0.48 25.09
C GLY A 113 11.58 -0.75 25.73
N GLY A 114 11.80 -1.83 24.98
CA GLY A 114 12.39 -3.07 25.45
C GLY A 114 11.41 -3.96 26.23
N SER A 115 11.81 -5.21 26.49
CA SER A 115 10.96 -6.22 27.13
C SER A 115 11.78 -7.31 27.81
N LEU A 116 11.12 -8.42 28.20
CA LEU A 116 11.78 -9.58 28.79
C LEU A 116 12.78 -10.26 27.85
N VAL A 117 12.64 -10.09 26.52
CA VAL A 117 13.56 -10.70 25.55
C VAL A 117 14.82 -9.89 25.32
N GLY A 118 14.85 -8.62 25.77
CA GLY A 118 16.00 -7.74 25.65
C GLY A 118 15.62 -6.25 25.59
N PRO A 119 16.63 -5.36 25.64
CA PRO A 119 16.40 -3.93 25.45
C PRO A 119 15.89 -3.61 24.04
N ASN A 120 15.34 -2.41 23.85
CA ASN A 120 15.16 -1.86 22.51
C ASN A 120 16.53 -1.70 21.84
N ILE A 121 16.67 -2.19 20.61
CA ILE A 121 17.92 -2.15 19.83
C ILE A 121 17.74 -1.09 18.75
N PRO A 122 18.54 -0.01 18.76
CA PRO A 122 18.49 0.99 17.72
C PRO A 122 18.79 0.40 16.34
N CYS A 123 18.00 0.77 15.35
CA CYS A 123 18.20 0.40 13.97
C CYS A 123 19.51 1.00 13.44
N THR A 124 20.30 0.20 12.71
CA THR A 124 21.47 0.70 11.99
C THR A 124 21.10 0.93 10.52
N PRO A 125 21.04 2.16 10.00
CA PRO A 125 20.64 2.44 8.62
C PRO A 125 21.37 1.58 7.57
N ALA A 126 20.63 1.13 6.57
CA ALA A 126 21.07 0.33 5.43
C ALA A 126 22.01 -0.81 5.83
N SER A 127 21.61 -1.62 6.82
CA SER A 127 22.46 -2.67 7.39
C SER A 127 21.75 -3.99 7.65
N ASP A 128 22.29 -5.07 7.11
CA ASP A 128 21.81 -6.43 7.38
C ASP A 128 22.13 -6.91 8.81
N ARG A 129 22.79 -6.08 9.62
CA ARG A 129 22.87 -6.30 11.08
C ARG A 129 21.50 -6.21 11.76
N ASN A 130 20.54 -5.59 11.09
CA ASN A 130 19.16 -5.51 11.56
C ASN A 130 18.37 -6.79 11.28
N ILE A 131 18.95 -7.82 10.66
CA ILE A 131 18.25 -9.09 10.41
C ILE A 131 18.16 -9.90 11.72
N PHE A 132 16.94 -9.99 12.23
CA PHE A 132 16.54 -10.84 13.36
C PHE A 132 15.31 -11.64 12.92
N ASP A 133 15.52 -12.78 12.27
CA ASP A 133 14.47 -13.61 11.66
C ASP A 133 14.37 -15.01 12.29
N SER A 134 15.15 -15.27 13.35
CA SER A 134 15.10 -16.55 14.04
C SER A 134 13.83 -16.69 14.87
N ALA A 135 13.15 -17.82 14.73
CA ALA A 135 12.01 -18.15 15.59
C ALA A 135 12.42 -18.68 16.98
N ASP A 136 13.69 -18.95 17.25
CA ASP A 136 14.14 -19.46 18.57
C ASP A 136 14.37 -18.32 19.56
N PRO A 137 13.60 -18.20 20.66
CA PRO A 137 13.79 -17.15 21.68
C PRO A 137 15.18 -17.09 22.29
N ALA A 138 15.89 -18.23 22.33
CA ALA A 138 17.25 -18.30 22.86
C ALA A 138 18.31 -17.74 21.89
N ASN A 139 17.97 -17.57 20.62
CA ASN A 139 18.90 -17.06 19.61
C ASN A 139 19.19 -15.57 19.81
N SER A 140 20.41 -15.13 19.51
CA SER A 140 20.76 -13.71 19.53
C SER A 140 20.01 -12.92 18.45
N HIS A 141 19.63 -13.57 17.35
CA HIS A 141 18.83 -13.05 16.24
C HIS A 141 17.35 -13.44 16.33
N TYR A 142 16.84 -13.70 17.54
CA TYR A 142 15.40 -13.96 17.75
C TYR A 142 14.56 -12.78 17.23
N ILE A 143 13.49 -13.06 16.48
CA ILE A 143 12.65 -12.05 15.85
C ILE A 143 12.02 -11.06 16.84
N GLY A 144 11.74 -11.47 18.08
CA GLY A 144 11.26 -10.52 19.10
C GLY A 144 12.30 -9.49 19.55
N LYS A 145 13.58 -9.65 19.19
CA LYS A 145 14.65 -8.66 19.42
C LYS A 145 14.89 -7.75 18.22
N HIS A 146 14.14 -7.91 17.14
CA HIS A 146 14.32 -7.11 15.92
C HIS A 146 14.24 -5.61 16.27
N PRO A 147 15.11 -4.75 15.67
CA PRO A 147 14.96 -3.30 15.77
C PRO A 147 13.57 -2.85 15.32
N GLY A 148 13.10 -1.73 15.86
CA GLY A 148 11.81 -1.19 15.46
C GLY A 148 11.80 -0.85 13.95
N THR A 149 10.67 -1.14 13.30
CA THR A 149 10.55 -1.08 11.83
C THR A 149 9.35 -0.25 11.42
N GLY A 150 9.51 0.67 10.48
CA GLY A 150 8.41 1.26 9.72
C GLY A 150 8.34 0.64 8.32
N PHE A 151 7.22 0.78 7.63
CA PHE A 151 7.08 0.43 6.22
C PHE A 151 6.80 1.69 5.40
N MET A 152 7.60 1.92 4.36
CA MET A 152 7.43 3.05 3.46
C MET A 152 6.67 2.64 2.23
N GLU A 153 5.61 3.38 1.95
CA GLU A 153 4.80 3.23 0.75
C GLU A 153 4.89 4.51 -0.06
N MET A 154 5.52 4.40 -1.24
CA MET A 154 5.51 5.47 -2.23
C MET A 154 4.23 5.35 -3.06
N GLN A 155 3.11 5.80 -2.49
CA GLN A 155 1.76 5.63 -3.03
C GLN A 155 1.47 6.58 -4.21
N PHE A 156 0.68 6.10 -5.16
CA PHE A 156 0.14 6.84 -6.30
C PHE A 156 -1.39 6.74 -6.32
N TYR A 157 -2.08 7.88 -6.38
CA TYR A 157 -3.54 7.93 -6.28
C TYR A 157 -4.20 8.22 -7.63
N PRO A 158 -5.17 7.40 -8.06
CA PRO A 158 -5.92 7.67 -9.27
C PRO A 158 -6.80 8.92 -9.09
N PRO A 159 -7.05 9.68 -10.17
CA PRO A 159 -7.96 10.82 -10.11
C PRO A 159 -9.43 10.43 -10.22
N GLY A 160 -10.30 11.35 -9.79
CA GLY A 160 -11.69 11.38 -10.23
C GLY A 160 -12.75 10.99 -9.20
N TRP A 161 -12.37 10.57 -7.99
CA TRP A 161 -13.34 10.20 -6.96
C TRP A 161 -12.96 10.65 -5.53
N PHE A 162 -13.62 10.10 -4.52
CA PHE A 162 -13.61 10.64 -3.15
C PHE A 162 -12.30 10.40 -2.40
N ASP A 163 -11.60 9.32 -2.73
CA ASP A 163 -10.25 8.89 -2.35
C ASP A 163 -9.14 9.57 -3.18
N SER A 164 -9.51 10.29 -4.24
CA SER A 164 -8.55 11.00 -5.09
C SER A 164 -8.09 12.34 -4.52
N CYS A 165 -6.82 12.68 -4.76
CA CYS A 165 -6.24 13.99 -4.45
C CYS A 165 -6.49 15.08 -5.52
N ASP A 166 -6.95 14.70 -6.71
CA ASP A 166 -7.45 15.61 -7.75
C ASP A 166 -8.52 14.92 -8.61
N THR A 167 -9.33 15.74 -9.28
CA THR A 167 -10.42 15.29 -10.16
C THR A 167 -9.96 14.72 -11.50
N THR A 168 -8.74 15.04 -11.95
CA THR A 168 -8.29 14.77 -13.33
C THR A 168 -6.84 14.31 -13.45
N GLN A 169 -6.01 14.56 -12.43
CA GLN A 169 -4.58 14.25 -12.43
C GLN A 169 -4.22 13.32 -11.27
N TRP A 170 -3.29 12.42 -11.52
CA TRP A 170 -2.65 11.63 -10.48
C TRP A 170 -1.85 12.54 -9.57
N CYS A 171 -1.75 12.16 -8.31
CA CYS A 171 -0.67 12.62 -7.45
C CYS A 171 0.00 11.42 -6.78
N ALA A 172 1.04 11.70 -6.01
CA ALA A 172 1.74 10.67 -5.26
C ALA A 172 2.17 11.21 -3.90
N ALA A 173 2.33 10.32 -2.93
CA ALA A 173 2.75 10.64 -1.57
C ALA A 173 3.81 9.66 -1.07
N LEU A 174 4.66 10.18 -0.17
CA LEU A 174 5.56 9.41 0.64
C LEU A 174 4.89 9.16 1.99
N ASN A 175 4.57 7.89 2.25
CA ASN A 175 3.94 7.42 3.47
C ASN A 175 4.95 6.56 4.23
N ILE A 176 5.00 6.69 5.55
CA ILE A 176 5.77 5.78 6.41
C ILE A 176 4.90 5.40 7.60
N ASP A 177 4.50 4.13 7.59
CA ASP A 177 3.59 3.49 8.52
C ASP A 177 4.40 2.76 9.58
N SER A 178 3.99 2.93 10.83
CA SER A 178 4.69 2.40 12.00
C SER A 178 3.71 1.90 13.04
N LEU A 179 4.10 0.89 13.80
CA LEU A 179 3.25 0.20 14.77
C LEU A 179 3.75 0.42 16.20
N SER A 180 3.03 1.24 16.98
CA SER A 180 3.31 1.58 18.36
C SER A 180 2.88 0.48 19.35
N GLU A 181 3.43 -0.72 19.17
CA GLU A 181 3.19 -1.89 20.03
C GLU A 181 4.50 -2.61 20.40
N ASN A 182 4.64 -2.96 21.69
CA ASN A 182 5.62 -3.96 22.12
C ASN A 182 5.01 -5.36 22.09
N MET A 183 5.14 -6.04 20.94
CA MET A 183 4.59 -7.37 20.67
C MET A 183 5.08 -8.46 21.63
N ASN A 184 6.26 -8.31 22.24
CA ASN A 184 6.77 -9.28 23.22
C ASN A 184 6.02 -9.21 24.57
N SER A 185 5.45 -8.06 24.89
CA SER A 185 4.72 -7.82 26.15
C SER A 185 3.21 -7.68 25.95
N GLY A 186 2.77 -7.35 24.73
CA GLY A 186 1.39 -6.97 24.39
C GLY A 186 1.02 -5.56 24.88
N ALA A 187 2.02 -4.74 25.20
CA ALA A 187 1.79 -3.36 25.59
C ALA A 187 1.63 -2.49 24.35
N VAL A 188 0.48 -1.84 24.21
CA VAL A 188 0.21 -0.80 23.20
C VAL A 188 0.57 0.58 23.75
N ASN A 189 0.79 1.54 22.87
CA ASN A 189 0.99 2.92 23.26
C ASN A 189 -0.31 3.52 23.81
N ASN A 190 -0.31 3.92 25.09
CA ASN A 190 -1.50 4.55 25.71
C ASN A 190 -1.48 6.08 25.56
N ALA A 191 -0.34 6.67 25.21
CA ALA A 191 -0.28 8.06 24.81
C ALA A 191 -1.07 8.28 23.50
N CYS A 192 -1.32 9.54 23.16
CA CYS A 192 -1.92 9.88 21.86
C CYS A 192 -3.26 9.21 21.53
N GLY A 193 -4.06 8.92 22.57
CA GLY A 193 -5.40 8.38 22.38
C GLY A 193 -5.44 6.88 22.14
N GLY A 194 -4.29 6.20 22.21
CA GLY A 194 -4.20 4.75 21.99
C GLY A 194 -3.91 4.35 20.55
N ALA A 195 -3.61 5.29 19.65
CA ALA A 195 -3.30 5.01 18.25
C ALA A 195 -2.16 3.99 18.16
N ILE A 196 -2.46 2.84 17.57
CA ILE A 196 -1.51 1.72 17.47
C ILE A 196 -0.69 1.86 16.20
N GLU A 197 -1.32 2.10 15.05
CA GLU A 197 -0.61 2.44 13.82
C GLU A 197 -0.63 3.96 13.59
N TYR A 198 0.51 4.51 13.18
CA TYR A 198 0.64 5.92 12.84
C TYR A 198 1.40 6.11 11.54
N VAL A 199 1.00 7.14 10.78
CA VAL A 199 1.50 7.37 9.43
C VAL A 199 2.13 8.76 9.33
N ASN A 200 3.39 8.81 8.92
CA ASN A 200 3.97 10.05 8.38
C ASN A 200 3.55 10.17 6.92
N PHE A 201 2.86 11.24 6.54
CA PHE A 201 2.33 11.37 5.18
C PHE A 201 2.72 12.71 4.55
N ALA A 202 3.33 12.65 3.36
CA ALA A 202 3.66 13.85 2.59
C ALA A 202 3.42 13.65 1.09
N PHE A 203 2.53 14.44 0.47
CA PHE A 203 2.48 14.53 -0.99
C PHE A 203 3.84 14.91 -1.56
N ILE A 204 4.18 14.40 -2.75
CA ILE A 204 5.39 14.79 -3.47
C ILE A 204 5.27 16.25 -3.93
N GLN A 205 6.27 17.06 -3.58
CA GLN A 205 6.26 18.51 -3.80
C GLN A 205 7.37 18.90 -4.77
N LYS A 206 7.10 19.90 -5.61
CA LYS A 206 8.08 20.47 -6.55
C LYS A 206 9.21 21.21 -5.84
N ASP A 207 8.97 21.68 -4.61
CA ASP A 207 9.96 22.36 -3.77
C ASP A 207 10.47 21.50 -2.59
N GLY A 208 9.92 20.29 -2.42
CA GLY A 208 10.25 19.37 -1.33
C GLY A 208 9.76 19.80 0.05
N ILE A 209 8.85 20.78 0.16
CA ILE A 209 8.35 21.29 1.44
C ILE A 209 6.95 20.72 1.72
N PRO A 210 6.78 19.88 2.77
CA PRO A 210 5.47 19.34 3.16
C PRO A 210 4.41 20.43 3.41
N PHE A 211 3.15 20.08 3.14
CA PHE A 211 2.02 20.98 3.31
C PHE A 211 0.84 20.30 4.02
N PRO A 212 0.15 21.01 4.93
CA PRO A 212 0.47 22.36 5.45
C PRO A 212 1.66 22.34 6.42
N PRO A 213 2.26 23.51 6.78
CA PRO A 213 3.34 23.56 7.76
C PRO A 213 2.97 22.84 9.06
N GLY A 214 3.84 21.97 9.54
CA GLY A 214 3.62 21.11 10.70
C GLY A 214 3.27 19.66 10.35
N SER A 215 2.86 19.38 9.11
CA SER A 215 2.96 18.02 8.53
C SER A 215 4.43 17.74 8.20
N PRO A 216 4.86 16.49 7.92
CA PRO A 216 4.09 15.25 7.74
C PRO A 216 3.92 14.38 8.99
N SER A 217 4.37 14.86 10.14
CA SER A 217 4.19 14.15 11.41
C SER A 217 2.74 13.69 11.63
N PRO A 218 2.52 12.47 12.18
CA PRO A 218 1.19 12.00 12.58
C PRO A 218 0.51 12.89 13.63
N LEU A 219 1.28 13.63 14.44
CA LEU A 219 0.72 14.59 15.42
C LEU A 219 0.53 16.00 14.83
N GLY A 220 0.89 16.18 13.56
CA GLY A 220 0.74 17.41 12.82
C GLY A 220 -0.68 17.62 12.29
N PRO A 221 -0.94 18.75 11.61
CA PRO A 221 -2.14 18.93 10.82
C PRO A 221 -2.20 17.90 9.68
N PHE A 222 -3.42 17.46 9.36
CA PHE A 222 -3.67 16.65 8.17
C PHE A 222 -3.11 17.30 6.91
N VAL A 223 -2.51 16.45 6.09
CA VAL A 223 -1.87 16.85 4.84
C VAL A 223 -2.91 17.38 3.85
N SER A 224 -2.46 18.25 2.95
CA SER A 224 -3.30 18.72 1.86
C SER A 224 -2.46 19.01 0.62
N THR A 225 -3.12 19.17 -0.53
CA THR A 225 -2.45 19.60 -1.75
C THR A 225 -2.34 21.13 -1.81
N ASN A 226 -1.37 21.62 -2.57
CA ASN A 226 -1.21 23.05 -2.84
C ASN A 226 -0.61 23.26 -4.25
N ALA A 227 -0.25 24.50 -4.57
CA ALA A 227 0.34 24.83 -5.88
C ALA A 227 1.72 24.19 -6.16
N GLN A 228 2.39 23.68 -5.13
CA GLN A 228 3.68 22.98 -5.22
C GLN A 228 3.53 21.47 -5.31
N THR A 229 2.35 20.91 -5.03
CA THR A 229 2.10 19.48 -5.23
C THR A 229 2.37 19.09 -6.69
N LEU A 230 3.10 17.99 -6.89
CA LEU A 230 3.33 17.42 -8.20
C LEU A 230 2.08 16.65 -8.64
N PHE A 231 1.42 17.14 -9.69
CA PHE A 231 0.33 16.44 -10.37
C PHE A 231 0.82 15.89 -11.71
N MET A 232 0.37 14.68 -12.06
CA MET A 232 0.79 13.92 -13.24
C MET A 232 -0.44 13.51 -14.04
N ASN A 233 -0.35 13.47 -15.37
CA ASN A 233 -1.46 13.08 -16.22
C ASN A 233 -1.50 11.56 -16.38
N SER A 234 -2.71 11.03 -16.57
CA SER A 234 -2.88 9.62 -16.92
C SER A 234 -2.10 9.29 -18.21
N GLY A 235 -1.26 8.25 -18.14
CA GLY A 235 -0.38 7.84 -19.22
C GLY A 235 0.98 8.51 -19.27
N ASP A 236 1.33 9.38 -18.32
CA ASP A 236 2.67 9.94 -18.22
C ASP A 236 3.70 8.84 -17.88
N GLU A 237 4.91 9.03 -18.39
CA GLU A 237 6.07 8.15 -18.15
C GLU A 237 6.93 8.80 -17.07
N LEU A 238 7.12 8.10 -15.96
CA LEU A 238 7.80 8.58 -14.78
C LEU A 238 9.11 7.81 -14.55
N GLU A 239 10.09 8.51 -14.01
CA GLU A 239 11.25 7.90 -13.36
C GLU A 239 11.13 8.18 -11.86
N VAL A 240 11.04 7.11 -11.07
CA VAL A 240 10.85 7.15 -9.62
C VAL A 240 12.12 6.65 -8.96
N ILE A 241 12.75 7.52 -8.15
CA ILE A 241 14.06 7.27 -7.54
C ILE A 241 13.89 7.35 -6.02
N LEU A 242 14.17 6.25 -5.34
CA LEU A 242 14.25 6.13 -3.88
C LEU A 242 15.73 5.97 -3.55
N GLU A 243 16.33 6.91 -2.83
CA GLU A 243 17.75 6.86 -2.48
C GLU A 243 17.98 7.35 -1.05
N ASP A 244 18.79 6.62 -0.30
CA ASP A 244 19.19 7.03 1.04
C ASP A 244 20.09 8.28 0.99
N THR A 245 19.91 9.18 1.94
CA THR A 245 20.72 10.41 2.05
C THR A 245 21.30 10.55 3.46
N ALA A 246 22.05 11.62 3.71
CA ALA A 246 22.52 11.92 5.06
C ALA A 246 21.39 12.29 6.05
N HIS A 247 20.19 12.58 5.55
CA HIS A 247 19.04 13.07 6.34
C HIS A 247 17.76 12.26 6.05
N GLY A 248 17.90 10.95 5.87
CA GLY A 248 16.79 10.05 5.55
C GLY A 248 16.60 9.78 4.05
N LEU A 249 15.63 8.93 3.74
CA LEU A 249 15.28 8.55 2.39
C LEU A 249 14.77 9.76 1.60
N LYS A 250 15.31 9.94 0.40
CA LYS A 250 14.79 10.87 -0.58
C LYS A 250 14.04 10.12 -1.67
N VAL A 251 12.82 10.54 -1.93
CA VAL A 251 12.07 10.14 -3.11
C VAL A 251 12.07 11.28 -4.13
N THR A 252 12.37 10.97 -5.38
CA THR A 252 12.26 11.88 -6.52
C THR A 252 11.36 11.27 -7.58
N VAL A 253 10.39 12.04 -8.06
CA VAL A 253 9.52 11.66 -9.19
C VAL A 253 9.80 12.64 -10.33
N ASN A 254 10.35 12.12 -11.42
CA ASN A 254 10.59 12.87 -12.65
C ASN A 254 9.55 12.46 -13.69
N ASP A 255 8.63 13.35 -14.01
CA ASP A 255 7.72 13.17 -15.13
C ASP A 255 8.46 13.44 -16.44
N ARG A 256 8.74 12.37 -17.18
CA ARG A 256 9.51 12.41 -18.43
C ARG A 256 8.65 12.92 -19.59
N THR A 257 7.33 12.88 -19.47
CA THR A 257 6.39 13.39 -20.48
C THR A 257 6.25 14.91 -20.38
N THR A 258 5.98 15.43 -19.18
CA THR A 258 5.75 16.87 -18.98
C THR A 258 7.03 17.64 -18.62
N HIS A 259 8.11 16.94 -18.29
CA HIS A 259 9.37 17.48 -17.76
C HIS A 259 9.22 18.22 -16.43
N GLN A 260 8.17 17.93 -15.67
CA GLN A 260 8.05 18.34 -14.27
C GLN A 260 8.76 17.34 -13.35
N SER A 261 9.13 17.81 -12.17
CA SER A 261 9.77 16.97 -11.16
C SER A 261 9.36 17.45 -9.78
N GLY A 262 9.25 16.51 -8.86
CA GLY A 262 9.03 16.76 -7.44
C GLY A 262 9.80 15.75 -6.61
N PHE A 263 9.99 16.08 -5.34
CA PHE A 263 10.70 15.22 -4.41
C PHE A 263 10.16 15.38 -2.99
N MET A 264 10.53 14.46 -2.12
CA MET A 264 10.34 14.55 -0.67
C MET A 264 11.52 13.87 0.02
N VAL A 265 11.93 14.38 1.18
CA VAL A 265 12.95 13.75 2.03
C VAL A 265 12.34 13.46 3.38
N SER A 266 12.38 12.20 3.83
CA SER A 266 11.85 11.73 5.12
C SER A 266 12.73 12.15 6.29
N SER A 267 12.97 13.46 6.40
CA SER A 267 13.88 14.07 7.37
C SER A 267 13.14 14.76 8.51
N ALA A 268 13.79 14.81 9.67
CA ALA A 268 13.39 15.62 10.81
C ALA A 268 13.24 17.10 10.43
N ALA A 269 14.10 17.59 9.52
CA ALA A 269 14.07 18.96 9.04
C ALA A 269 12.80 19.28 8.21
N ASN A 270 12.24 18.28 7.53
CA ASN A 270 10.96 18.37 6.84
C ASN A 270 9.77 18.08 7.76
N GLY A 271 9.98 17.76 9.04
CA GLY A 271 8.93 17.52 10.02
C GLY A 271 8.49 16.06 10.15
N PHE A 272 9.23 15.12 9.55
CA PHE A 272 9.03 13.68 9.82
C PHE A 272 9.40 13.37 11.26
N ALA A 273 8.65 12.46 11.88
CA ALA A 273 8.82 12.13 13.29
C ALA A 273 8.36 10.71 13.62
N GLU A 274 9.03 10.11 14.60
CA GLU A 274 8.52 8.95 15.33
C GLU A 274 7.57 9.42 16.45
N ILE A 275 6.58 8.59 16.79
CA ILE A 275 5.75 8.82 17.97
C ILE A 275 6.38 8.09 19.14
N LEU A 276 6.71 8.82 20.22
CA LEU A 276 7.26 8.20 21.43
C LEU A 276 6.35 7.06 21.90
N PHE A 277 6.92 5.86 22.03
CA PHE A 277 6.23 4.74 22.64
C PHE A 277 6.16 4.95 24.16
N ASP A 278 5.02 5.43 24.66
CA ASP A 278 4.74 5.64 26.08
C ASP A 278 3.50 4.83 26.51
N PRO A 279 3.68 3.54 26.85
CA PRO A 279 2.57 2.67 27.24
C PRO A 279 1.93 3.07 28.58
N ASN A 280 2.48 4.04 29.32
CA ASN A 280 1.87 4.58 30.54
C ASN A 280 1.44 6.05 30.37
N GLY A 281 1.57 6.59 29.16
CA GLY A 281 1.22 7.96 28.84
C GLY A 281 -0.28 8.21 28.95
N THR A 282 -0.64 9.45 29.25
CA THR A 282 -2.05 9.89 29.35
C THR A 282 -2.32 11.17 28.56
N THR A 283 -1.35 11.62 27.77
CA THR A 283 -1.36 12.88 27.03
C THR A 283 -0.76 12.66 25.65
N CYS A 284 -0.95 13.64 24.75
CA CYS A 284 -0.32 13.66 23.43
C CYS A 284 0.31 15.02 23.16
N ASP A 285 1.10 15.49 24.12
CA ASP A 285 1.75 16.78 23.97
C ASP A 285 2.79 16.67 22.84
N PHE A 286 2.56 17.40 21.75
CA PHE A 286 3.43 17.39 20.56
C PHE A 286 4.91 17.56 20.95
N ALA A 287 5.21 18.47 21.87
CA ALA A 287 6.58 18.77 22.29
C ALA A 287 7.32 17.59 22.97
N THR A 288 6.61 16.58 23.47
CA THR A 288 7.20 15.43 24.17
C THR A 288 6.99 14.11 23.44
N HIS A 289 5.98 14.00 22.57
CA HIS A 289 5.63 12.75 21.88
C HIS A 289 5.97 12.77 20.39
N ASN A 290 6.24 13.93 19.79
CA ASN A 290 6.76 14.03 18.43
C ASN A 290 8.29 14.03 18.45
N ILE A 291 8.93 12.90 18.16
CA ILE A 291 10.39 12.78 18.10
C ILE A 291 10.85 13.06 16.67
N PRO A 292 11.49 14.22 16.38
CA PRO A 292 11.97 14.49 15.02
C PRO A 292 12.99 13.43 14.60
N TYR A 293 12.77 12.83 13.43
CA TYR A 293 13.53 11.66 13.01
C TYR A 293 13.82 11.67 11.51
N ASP A 294 15.03 11.22 11.15
CA ASP A 294 15.45 10.99 9.77
C ASP A 294 15.21 9.51 9.46
N PHE A 295 14.13 9.18 8.74
CA PHE A 295 13.80 7.80 8.39
C PHE A 295 14.74 7.29 7.30
N HIS A 296 15.48 6.23 7.60
CA HIS A 296 16.42 5.58 6.68
C HIS A 296 15.98 4.17 6.31
N PRO A 297 16.35 3.65 5.12
CA PRO A 297 16.16 2.24 4.77
C PRO A 297 16.79 1.33 5.83
N MET A 298 16.12 0.25 6.20
CA MET A 298 16.58 -0.63 7.27
C MET A 298 17.74 -1.54 6.81
N TYR A 299 17.63 -2.15 5.62
CA TYR A 299 18.53 -3.23 5.21
C TYR A 299 19.52 -2.80 4.13
N ALA A 300 20.68 -3.45 4.09
CA ALA A 300 21.65 -3.25 3.01
C ALA A 300 21.24 -4.02 1.76
N THR A 301 20.61 -5.19 1.95
CA THR A 301 20.16 -6.07 0.87
C THR A 301 18.64 -6.25 0.88
N SER A 302 18.09 -6.89 -0.15
CA SER A 302 16.71 -7.35 -0.16
C SER A 302 16.68 -8.85 -0.44
N SER A 303 16.19 -9.63 0.51
CA SER A 303 16.08 -11.09 0.42
C SER A 303 14.88 -11.60 1.22
N GLU A 304 14.63 -12.90 1.20
CA GLU A 304 13.61 -13.52 2.05
C GLU A 304 13.86 -13.37 3.56
N HIS A 305 15.03 -12.85 3.96
CA HIS A 305 15.41 -12.56 5.35
C HIS A 305 15.14 -11.11 5.77
N THR A 306 14.83 -10.21 4.84
CA THR A 306 14.60 -8.78 5.10
C THR A 306 13.10 -8.52 5.02
N ARG A 307 12.45 -8.32 6.16
CA ARG A 307 10.98 -8.23 6.26
C ARG A 307 10.53 -7.31 7.39
N ILE A 308 9.32 -6.76 7.26
CA ILE A 308 8.65 -6.09 8.37
C ILE A 308 8.20 -7.15 9.40
N PRO A 309 8.60 -7.06 10.68
CA PRO A 309 8.31 -8.12 11.66
C PRO A 309 6.87 -8.10 12.18
N TRP A 310 6.10 -7.06 11.85
CA TRP A 310 4.72 -6.83 12.30
C TRP A 310 3.70 -6.69 11.15
N ALA A 311 4.12 -6.64 9.90
CA ALA A 311 3.17 -6.61 8.79
C ALA A 311 2.64 -8.02 8.47
N ALA A 312 1.48 -8.13 7.83
CA ALA A 312 1.04 -9.41 7.26
C ALA A 312 2.07 -9.89 6.24
N HIS A 313 2.33 -9.05 5.25
CA HIS A 313 3.39 -9.20 4.28
C HIS A 313 4.79 -9.36 4.89
N ALA A 314 5.57 -10.25 4.30
CA ALA A 314 6.86 -10.70 4.78
C ALA A 314 8.01 -10.31 3.82
N PHE A 315 8.04 -9.04 3.40
CA PHE A 315 9.01 -8.51 2.44
C PHE A 315 9.63 -7.14 2.82
N ASN A 316 10.59 -6.70 2.01
CA ASN A 316 11.25 -5.39 2.09
C ASN A 316 10.96 -4.55 0.83
N ILE A 317 11.64 -4.87 -0.29
CA ILE A 317 11.48 -4.14 -1.56
C ILE A 317 10.38 -4.79 -2.38
N SER A 318 9.32 -4.03 -2.63
CA SER A 318 8.14 -4.50 -3.35
C SER A 318 7.51 -3.44 -4.26
N PHE A 319 6.61 -3.90 -5.11
CA PHE A 319 5.46 -3.14 -5.60
C PHE A 319 4.21 -3.83 -5.07
N SER A 320 3.20 -3.07 -4.65
CA SER A 320 1.87 -3.57 -4.27
C SER A 320 0.78 -2.66 -4.82
N ASP A 321 -0.44 -3.18 -4.85
CA ASP A 321 -1.66 -2.48 -5.24
C ASP A 321 -2.70 -2.79 -4.16
N GLU A 322 -3.38 -1.77 -3.63
CA GLU A 322 -4.50 -1.94 -2.69
C GLU A 322 -5.76 -2.21 -3.51
N ILE A 323 -6.53 -3.24 -3.18
CA ILE A 323 -7.76 -3.59 -3.93
C ILE A 323 -8.94 -3.80 -2.96
N GLY A 324 -10.11 -4.23 -3.45
CA GLY A 324 -11.22 -4.59 -2.56
C GLY A 324 -11.99 -3.44 -1.92
N HIS A 325 -11.92 -2.22 -2.49
CA HIS A 325 -12.58 -1.05 -1.89
C HIS A 325 -13.72 -0.41 -2.69
N PHE A 326 -13.85 -0.71 -3.99
CA PHE A 326 -14.94 -0.13 -4.79
C PHE A 326 -16.09 -1.12 -4.95
N GLU A 327 -17.24 -0.74 -4.40
CA GLU A 327 -18.49 -1.45 -4.61
C GLU A 327 -19.55 -0.49 -5.15
N TYR A 328 -20.29 -0.91 -6.17
CA TYR A 328 -21.37 -0.08 -6.68
C TYR A 328 -22.55 -0.08 -5.70
N CYS A 329 -23.04 1.11 -5.37
CA CYS A 329 -24.21 1.28 -4.52
C CYS A 329 -25.25 2.19 -5.16
N ASN A 330 -26.48 1.69 -5.33
CA ASN A 330 -27.56 2.39 -6.02
C ASN A 330 -28.29 3.40 -5.13
N ALA A 331 -28.27 3.21 -3.81
CA ALA A 331 -28.86 4.15 -2.86
C ALA A 331 -28.18 4.02 -1.49
N VAL A 332 -27.95 5.15 -0.83
CA VAL A 332 -27.29 5.23 0.49
C VAL A 332 -28.24 5.84 1.53
N ASP A 333 -28.08 5.48 2.79
CA ASP A 333 -28.87 6.07 3.89
C ASP A 333 -28.49 7.53 4.17
N ALA A 334 -27.21 7.86 4.00
CA ALA A 334 -26.61 9.20 4.05
C ALA A 334 -25.29 9.21 3.26
N GLN A 335 -24.79 10.38 2.87
CA GLN A 335 -23.48 10.48 2.20
C GLN A 335 -22.38 10.11 3.18
N GLY A 336 -21.52 9.16 2.81
CA GLY A 336 -20.54 8.51 3.68
C GLY A 336 -21.15 7.49 4.66
N GLY A 337 -22.39 7.07 4.42
CA GLY A 337 -23.14 6.09 5.22
C GLY A 337 -23.09 4.69 4.64
N HIS A 338 -24.14 3.90 4.86
CA HIS A 338 -24.25 2.52 4.39
C HIS A 338 -25.01 2.41 3.07
N CYS A 339 -24.69 1.38 2.30
CA CYS A 339 -25.52 1.03 1.17
C CYS A 339 -26.89 0.49 1.62
N THR A 340 -27.93 0.88 0.89
CA THR A 340 -29.34 0.46 1.16
C THR A 340 -29.99 -0.19 -0.05
N GLN A 341 -29.33 -0.09 -1.21
CA GLN A 341 -29.76 -0.75 -2.43
C GLN A 341 -28.52 -1.19 -3.21
N PRO A 342 -28.29 -2.50 -3.35
CA PRO A 342 -27.08 -3.04 -3.95
C PRO A 342 -27.11 -2.79 -5.46
N SER A 343 -25.97 -3.01 -6.10
CA SER A 343 -25.87 -2.99 -7.56
C SER A 343 -26.21 -4.34 -8.19
N ILE A 344 -25.86 -4.50 -9.47
CA ILE A 344 -25.92 -5.81 -10.15
C ILE A 344 -24.67 -6.66 -9.87
N HIS A 345 -23.61 -6.03 -9.36
CA HIS A 345 -22.32 -6.67 -9.11
C HIS A 345 -22.23 -7.26 -7.70
N ASP A 346 -23.05 -6.77 -6.77
CA ASP A 346 -23.38 -7.42 -5.50
C ASP A 346 -24.80 -8.03 -5.60
N PRO A 347 -24.93 -9.30 -6.02
CA PRO A 347 -26.21 -10.01 -6.05
C PRO A 347 -26.64 -10.57 -4.68
N ALA A 348 -25.75 -10.60 -3.69
CA ALA A 348 -26.05 -11.05 -2.33
C ALA A 348 -26.88 -9.99 -1.57
N GLY A 349 -26.68 -8.73 -1.94
CA GLY A 349 -27.28 -7.54 -1.41
C GLY A 349 -26.46 -6.93 -0.28
N PRO A 350 -26.80 -5.70 0.16
CA PRO A 350 -25.94 -4.92 1.02
C PRO A 350 -25.73 -5.61 2.36
N ASP A 351 -24.50 -5.59 2.82
CA ASP A 351 -24.03 -6.22 4.05
C ASP A 351 -23.28 -5.22 4.93
N VAL A 352 -22.32 -5.70 5.73
CA VAL A 352 -21.71 -4.94 6.83
C VAL A 352 -20.55 -4.09 6.34
N ASP A 353 -19.90 -4.53 5.28
CA ASP A 353 -18.73 -4.01 4.61
C ASP A 353 -19.07 -2.89 3.63
N ASP A 354 -20.30 -2.89 3.14
CA ASP A 354 -20.94 -1.94 2.25
C ASP A 354 -21.13 -0.52 2.89
N ARG A 355 -20.01 0.14 3.22
CA ARG A 355 -19.90 1.36 4.04
C ARG A 355 -19.10 2.49 3.37
N ALA A 356 -19.16 3.67 3.98
CA ALA A 356 -18.57 4.90 3.44
C ALA A 356 -19.10 5.25 2.03
N CYS A 357 -20.39 5.02 1.80
CA CYS A 357 -21.00 5.08 0.49
C CYS A 357 -21.49 6.47 0.09
N PHE A 358 -21.40 6.79 -1.20
CA PHE A 358 -21.82 8.06 -1.78
C PHE A 358 -22.71 7.85 -3.00
N THR A 359 -23.65 8.78 -3.22
CA THR A 359 -24.50 8.75 -4.42
C THR A 359 -23.82 9.38 -5.64
N ALA A 360 -24.16 8.90 -6.84
CA ALA A 360 -23.74 9.50 -8.11
C ALA A 360 -24.09 11.00 -8.22
N ASP A 361 -25.28 11.40 -7.74
CA ASP A 361 -25.71 12.80 -7.73
C ASP A 361 -24.83 13.67 -6.83
N PHE A 362 -24.42 13.15 -5.67
CA PHE A 362 -23.51 13.85 -4.78
C PHE A 362 -22.11 13.98 -5.38
N ALA A 363 -21.55 12.88 -5.90
CA ALA A 363 -20.26 12.88 -6.60
C ALA A 363 -20.24 13.94 -7.72
N SER A 364 -21.28 13.95 -8.56
CA SER A 364 -21.48 14.96 -9.61
C SER A 364 -21.53 16.39 -9.06
N SER A 365 -22.22 16.62 -7.94
CA SER A 365 -22.38 17.94 -7.33
C SER A 365 -21.07 18.57 -6.84
N VAL A 366 -20.05 17.74 -6.57
CA VAL A 366 -18.71 18.17 -6.14
C VAL A 366 -17.65 18.03 -7.25
N GLY A 367 -18.06 17.73 -8.49
CA GLY A 367 -17.19 17.68 -9.66
C GLY A 367 -16.40 16.37 -9.83
N LEU A 368 -16.82 15.31 -9.15
CA LEU A 368 -16.27 13.96 -9.30
C LEU A 368 -16.99 13.18 -10.40
N VAL A 369 -16.45 12.02 -10.76
CA VAL A 369 -17.09 11.09 -11.70
C VAL A 369 -18.47 10.69 -11.14
N PRO A 370 -19.56 10.81 -11.92
CA PRO A 370 -20.94 10.66 -11.43
C PRO A 370 -21.34 9.19 -11.32
N VAL A 371 -20.67 8.45 -10.43
CA VAL A 371 -20.97 7.07 -10.08
C VAL A 371 -21.13 6.97 -8.56
N GLY A 372 -22.11 6.18 -8.12
CA GLY A 372 -22.39 5.91 -6.72
C GLY A 372 -21.82 4.56 -6.31
N GLY A 373 -21.20 4.55 -5.13
CA GLY A 373 -20.49 3.40 -4.61
C GLY A 373 -19.94 3.62 -3.20
N CYS A 374 -19.33 2.57 -2.67
CA CYS A 374 -18.75 2.47 -1.34
C CYS A 374 -17.22 2.48 -1.41
N LEU A 375 -16.60 2.71 -0.26
CA LEU A 375 -15.14 2.77 -0.05
C LEU A 375 -14.74 1.88 1.15
N GLY A 376 -15.63 1.01 1.61
CA GLY A 376 -15.33 0.07 2.68
C GLY A 376 -14.36 -1.00 2.18
N GLU A 377 -13.70 -1.69 3.11
CA GLU A 377 -13.15 -3.01 2.79
C GLU A 377 -14.29 -3.94 2.44
N ASP A 378 -14.15 -4.67 1.35
CA ASP A 378 -14.97 -5.80 0.93
C ASP A 378 -14.42 -7.09 1.57
N ASP A 379 -15.06 -7.48 2.68
CA ASP A 379 -14.67 -8.61 3.53
C ASP A 379 -15.13 -9.96 2.93
N ASP A 380 -16.03 -9.96 1.95
CA ASP A 380 -16.68 -11.14 1.37
C ASP A 380 -16.32 -11.43 -0.10
N TYR A 381 -15.55 -10.51 -0.70
CA TYR A 381 -14.91 -10.55 -2.01
C TYR A 381 -15.89 -10.54 -3.19
N ASP A 382 -16.98 -9.80 -3.10
CA ASP A 382 -18.00 -9.69 -4.15
C ASP A 382 -18.01 -8.36 -4.92
N GLY A 383 -17.16 -7.44 -4.50
CA GLY A 383 -16.82 -6.16 -5.09
C GLY A 383 -16.28 -6.24 -6.51
N LEU A 384 -16.23 -5.07 -7.14
CA LEU A 384 -16.09 -4.97 -8.59
C LEU A 384 -14.79 -5.59 -9.12
N ASP A 385 -13.70 -5.38 -8.41
CA ASP A 385 -12.33 -5.74 -8.76
C ASP A 385 -12.01 -7.23 -8.54
N TYR A 386 -12.83 -7.97 -7.79
CA TYR A 386 -12.81 -9.45 -7.78
C TYR A 386 -13.50 -10.09 -9.00
N GLY A 387 -13.94 -9.24 -9.94
CA GLY A 387 -14.49 -9.60 -11.24
C GLY A 387 -13.48 -9.47 -12.40
N PRO A 388 -13.81 -9.99 -13.60
CA PRO A 388 -12.95 -9.89 -14.78
C PRO A 388 -13.01 -8.49 -15.41
N VAL A 389 -12.81 -7.44 -14.63
CA VAL A 389 -12.90 -6.01 -15.01
C VAL A 389 -11.53 -5.34 -15.17
N TRP A 390 -10.46 -6.08 -14.90
CA TRP A 390 -9.10 -5.62 -15.02
C TRP A 390 -8.62 -5.58 -16.48
N PRO A 391 -7.61 -4.76 -16.80
CA PRO A 391 -6.97 -4.85 -18.12
C PRO A 391 -6.45 -6.26 -18.40
N GLY A 392 -6.71 -6.76 -19.61
CA GLY A 392 -6.25 -8.09 -20.04
C GLY A 392 -7.06 -9.26 -19.50
N THR A 393 -8.23 -9.03 -18.92
CA THR A 393 -9.19 -10.11 -18.59
C THR A 393 -10.00 -10.53 -19.81
N LEU A 394 -10.23 -9.63 -20.78
CA LEU A 394 -10.94 -9.94 -22.01
C LEU A 394 -9.98 -10.24 -23.15
N ARG A 395 -10.13 -11.42 -23.77
CA ARG A 395 -9.34 -11.83 -24.96
C ARG A 395 -9.50 -10.88 -26.15
N ASN A 396 -10.65 -10.20 -26.27
CA ASN A 396 -10.85 -9.19 -27.30
C ASN A 396 -10.24 -7.87 -26.84
N VAL A 397 -8.99 -7.63 -27.24
CA VAL A 397 -8.21 -6.43 -26.89
C VAL A 397 -8.93 -5.12 -27.17
N ALA A 398 -9.71 -5.03 -28.26
CA ALA A 398 -10.43 -3.79 -28.57
C ALA A 398 -11.58 -3.54 -27.59
N ARG A 399 -12.26 -4.60 -27.16
CA ARG A 399 -13.31 -4.51 -26.15
C ARG A 399 -12.73 -4.26 -24.76
N ASP A 400 -11.67 -4.98 -24.40
CA ASP A 400 -10.92 -4.80 -23.15
C ASP A 400 -10.53 -3.34 -22.95
N ARG A 401 -9.78 -2.76 -23.91
CA ARG A 401 -9.38 -1.35 -23.90
C ARG A 401 -10.52 -0.35 -23.95
N SER A 402 -11.71 -0.76 -24.40
CA SER A 402 -12.87 0.13 -24.40
C SER A 402 -13.56 0.19 -23.05
N LEU A 403 -13.36 -0.81 -22.19
CA LEU A 403 -14.08 -0.97 -20.93
C LEU A 403 -13.17 -0.95 -19.70
N HIS A 404 -11.91 -1.34 -19.79
CA HIS A 404 -11.01 -1.47 -18.64
C HIS A 404 -9.90 -0.44 -18.71
N ALA A 405 -9.49 0.08 -17.55
CA ALA A 405 -8.31 0.92 -17.39
C ALA A 405 -7.07 0.22 -17.99
N GLN A 406 -6.07 0.99 -18.41
CA GLN A 406 -4.77 0.42 -18.78
C GLN A 406 -4.08 -0.16 -17.54
N PRO A 407 -3.21 -1.17 -17.67
CA PRO A 407 -2.48 -1.69 -16.51
C PRO A 407 -1.48 -0.65 -16.00
N VAL A 408 -1.19 -0.69 -14.70
CA VAL A 408 0.04 -0.09 -14.15
C VAL A 408 1.21 -0.83 -14.82
N GLN A 409 2.14 -0.10 -15.44
CA GLN A 409 3.32 -0.69 -16.09
C GLN A 409 4.59 -0.13 -15.48
N PHE A 410 5.49 -1.00 -15.04
CA PHE A 410 6.76 -0.56 -14.46
C PHE A 410 7.90 -1.52 -14.74
N THR A 411 9.13 -1.05 -14.69
CA THR A 411 10.31 -1.91 -14.83
C THR A 411 10.65 -2.59 -13.51
N SER A 412 11.36 -3.72 -13.53
CA SER A 412 12.13 -4.11 -12.34
C SER A 412 13.02 -2.93 -11.91
N PRO A 413 13.19 -2.67 -10.61
CA PRO A 413 14.07 -1.60 -10.18
C PRO A 413 15.52 -1.91 -10.55
N LEU A 414 16.29 -0.84 -10.78
CA LEU A 414 17.75 -0.88 -10.63
C LEU A 414 18.11 -0.40 -9.22
N PHE A 415 19.23 -0.87 -8.70
CA PHE A 415 19.84 -0.34 -7.48
C PHE A 415 21.29 0.07 -7.73
N ARG A 416 21.87 0.84 -6.81
CA ARG A 416 23.31 1.18 -6.83
C ARG A 416 24.06 0.28 -5.87
N ASP A 417 25.11 -0.38 -6.34
CA ASP A 417 26.03 -1.11 -5.46
C ASP A 417 26.94 -0.16 -4.66
N PRO A 418 27.79 -0.65 -3.73
CA PRO A 418 28.69 0.21 -2.95
C PRO A 418 29.70 1.01 -3.80
N GLU A 419 29.95 0.58 -5.03
CA GLU A 419 30.78 1.30 -6.00
C GLU A 419 30.00 2.37 -6.77
N GLY A 420 28.67 2.42 -6.61
CA GLY A 420 27.76 3.38 -7.26
C GLY A 420 27.23 2.93 -8.61
N GLU A 421 27.57 1.70 -9.04
CA GLU A 421 27.18 1.13 -10.33
C GLU A 421 25.74 0.64 -10.29
N LEU A 422 25.02 0.82 -11.40
CA LEU A 422 23.64 0.32 -11.52
C LEU A 422 23.63 -1.20 -11.69
N ARG A 423 22.78 -1.87 -10.93
CA ARG A 423 22.63 -3.32 -10.91
C ARG A 423 21.16 -3.73 -10.99
N ASN A 424 20.93 -4.88 -11.61
CA ASN A 424 19.63 -5.55 -11.64
C ASN A 424 19.42 -6.38 -10.37
N PHE A 425 18.15 -6.52 -9.96
CA PHE A 425 17.76 -7.57 -9.02
C PHE A 425 17.84 -8.94 -9.68
N ASN A 426 18.31 -9.94 -8.92
CA ASN A 426 18.61 -11.26 -9.44
C ASN A 426 17.41 -12.20 -9.40
N ARG A 427 16.45 -11.96 -8.50
CA ARG A 427 15.28 -12.79 -8.25
C ARG A 427 14.06 -11.91 -7.98
N VAL A 428 12.88 -12.49 -8.18
CA VAL A 428 11.61 -11.87 -7.83
C VAL A 428 10.73 -12.86 -7.10
N GLY A 429 9.73 -12.39 -6.36
CA GLY A 429 8.69 -13.22 -5.77
C GLY A 429 7.31 -12.60 -5.97
N PHE A 430 6.27 -13.43 -5.86
CA PHE A 430 4.89 -12.99 -5.79
C PHE A 430 4.37 -13.33 -4.40
N GLU A 431 3.65 -12.39 -3.80
CA GLU A 431 3.04 -12.54 -2.47
C GLU A 431 1.66 -11.90 -2.49
N THR A 432 0.74 -12.44 -1.72
CA THR A 432 -0.59 -11.86 -1.48
C THR A 432 -1.01 -12.32 -0.10
N ASP A 433 -1.58 -11.41 0.67
CA ASP A 433 -1.91 -11.58 2.07
C ASP A 433 -3.35 -12.07 2.30
N LEU A 434 -4.00 -12.62 1.26
CA LEU A 434 -5.33 -13.24 1.34
C LEU A 434 -5.60 -14.05 2.63
N PRO A 435 -4.70 -14.93 3.11
CA PRO A 435 -4.96 -15.67 4.35
C PRO A 435 -5.19 -14.78 5.59
N ARG A 436 -4.67 -13.56 5.60
CA ARG A 436 -4.92 -12.57 6.65
C ARG A 436 -6.28 -11.88 6.46
N THR A 437 -6.68 -11.60 5.22
CA THR A 437 -7.92 -10.89 4.86
C THR A 437 -9.15 -11.83 4.79
N GLU A 438 -8.96 -13.15 4.65
CA GLU A 438 -10.04 -14.16 4.50
C GLU A 438 -10.76 -14.56 5.81
N PHE A 439 -10.73 -13.72 6.85
CA PHE A 439 -11.27 -14.06 8.18
C PHE A 439 -12.81 -14.03 8.24
N ALA A 440 -13.47 -13.26 7.36
CA ALA A 440 -14.93 -13.15 7.27
C ALA A 440 -15.56 -14.16 6.29
N THR A 441 -14.74 -14.92 5.55
CA THR A 441 -15.21 -15.91 4.59
C THR A 441 -15.88 -17.12 5.26
N ASN A 442 -16.60 -17.94 4.46
CA ASN A 442 -17.28 -19.15 4.96
C ASN A 442 -16.89 -20.41 4.17
N PRO A 443 -16.10 -21.34 4.75
CA PRO A 443 -15.51 -21.28 6.09
C PRO A 443 -14.35 -20.29 6.18
N PRO A 444 -14.11 -19.66 7.35
CA PRO A 444 -13.04 -18.68 7.51
C PRO A 444 -11.66 -19.31 7.37
N CYS A 445 -10.68 -18.53 6.91
CA CYS A 445 -9.29 -18.98 6.86
C CYS A 445 -8.73 -19.21 8.27
N GLN A 446 -8.27 -20.44 8.51
CA GLN A 446 -7.60 -20.84 9.75
C GLN A 446 -6.10 -20.53 9.68
N ARG A 447 -5.74 -19.25 9.74
CA ARG A 447 -4.36 -18.78 9.56
C ARG A 447 -3.40 -19.12 10.70
N HIS A 448 -3.88 -19.43 11.90
CA HIS A 448 -3.03 -19.68 13.06
C HIS A 448 -2.51 -21.11 13.10
N ILE A 449 -1.19 -21.27 13.13
CA ILE A 449 -0.55 -22.60 13.12
C ILE A 449 -0.52 -23.23 14.51
N SER A 450 -0.45 -22.41 15.55
CA SER A 450 -0.23 -22.83 16.94
C SER A 450 -1.35 -22.42 17.91
N ASN A 451 -2.41 -21.77 17.41
CA ASN A 451 -3.54 -21.33 18.21
C ASN A 451 -4.66 -22.40 18.17
N PRO A 452 -5.18 -22.87 19.31
CA PRO A 452 -6.30 -23.82 19.33
C PRO A 452 -7.60 -23.31 18.71
N ALA A 453 -7.74 -22.00 18.47
CA ALA A 453 -8.86 -21.44 17.71
C ALA A 453 -8.95 -21.98 16.26
N ASP A 454 -7.81 -22.38 15.70
CA ASP A 454 -7.66 -22.90 14.35
C ASP A 454 -7.27 -24.38 14.39
N PRO A 455 -8.24 -25.30 14.55
CA PRO A 455 -7.97 -26.72 14.74
C PRO A 455 -7.38 -27.40 13.50
N ASN A 456 -7.51 -26.81 12.31
CA ASN A 456 -6.97 -27.30 11.04
C ASN A 456 -6.24 -26.15 10.31
N PRO A 457 -5.01 -25.78 10.73
CA PRO A 457 -4.29 -24.65 10.16
C PRO A 457 -4.18 -24.71 8.63
N GLY A 458 -4.51 -23.60 7.97
CA GLY A 458 -4.57 -23.46 6.51
C GLY A 458 -5.89 -23.90 5.87
N SER A 459 -6.83 -24.49 6.62
CA SER A 459 -8.18 -24.78 6.13
C SER A 459 -8.94 -23.48 5.91
N GLY A 460 -9.62 -23.35 4.78
CA GLY A 460 -10.40 -22.15 4.43
C GLY A 460 -9.58 -21.05 3.76
N CYS A 461 -8.25 -21.07 3.89
CA CYS A 461 -7.37 -20.12 3.22
C CYS A 461 -7.22 -20.52 1.74
N VAL A 462 -7.74 -19.72 0.81
CA VAL A 462 -7.79 -20.06 -0.61
C VAL A 462 -7.24 -18.93 -1.49
N ASN A 463 -6.79 -19.31 -2.68
CA ASN A 463 -6.34 -18.37 -3.69
C ASN A 463 -6.79 -18.87 -5.07
N PRO A 464 -7.66 -18.14 -5.78
CA PRO A 464 -8.24 -16.85 -5.38
C PRO A 464 -9.26 -17.00 -4.21
N PRO A 465 -9.70 -15.89 -3.59
CA PRO A 465 -10.67 -15.91 -2.50
C PRO A 465 -11.98 -16.57 -2.91
N ALA A 466 -12.69 -17.14 -1.94
CA ALA A 466 -13.98 -17.78 -2.19
C ALA A 466 -15.00 -16.74 -2.71
N GLY A 467 -15.82 -17.09 -3.71
CA GLY A 467 -16.82 -16.17 -4.27
C GLY A 467 -16.33 -15.38 -5.49
N THR A 468 -15.02 -15.15 -5.59
CA THR A 468 -14.42 -14.38 -6.68
C THR A 468 -14.43 -15.12 -8.02
N THR A 469 -14.43 -14.34 -9.10
CA THR A 469 -14.27 -14.88 -10.47
C THR A 469 -12.93 -14.54 -11.10
N PHE A 470 -12.19 -13.63 -10.48
CA PHE A 470 -10.89 -13.16 -10.88
C PHE A 470 -10.12 -12.64 -9.67
N TYR A 471 -8.80 -12.75 -9.72
CA TYR A 471 -7.88 -12.07 -8.81
C TYR A 471 -6.69 -11.62 -9.67
N PRO A 472 -6.20 -10.38 -9.52
CA PRO A 472 -5.17 -9.84 -10.40
C PRO A 472 -3.89 -10.66 -10.35
N ILE A 473 -3.15 -10.65 -11.46
CA ILE A 473 -1.85 -11.30 -11.58
C ILE A 473 -0.84 -10.35 -12.21
N TYR A 474 0.42 -10.58 -11.88
CA TYR A 474 1.55 -9.94 -12.52
C TYR A 474 1.88 -10.65 -13.84
N THR A 475 2.25 -9.88 -14.84
CA THR A 475 2.74 -10.42 -16.11
C THR A 475 3.94 -9.63 -16.56
N THR A 476 4.86 -10.27 -17.29
CA THR A 476 5.89 -9.52 -18.02
C THR A 476 5.42 -9.25 -19.43
N GLY A 477 5.81 -8.08 -19.95
CA GLY A 477 5.55 -7.67 -21.31
C GLY A 477 6.69 -6.81 -21.86
N ARG A 478 6.43 -6.16 -22.99
CA ARG A 478 7.36 -5.21 -23.61
C ARG A 478 6.74 -3.84 -23.80
N ALA A 479 7.44 -2.81 -23.34
CA ALA A 479 7.17 -1.41 -23.66
C ALA A 479 8.34 -0.86 -24.49
N GLY A 480 8.22 -0.94 -25.82
CA GLY A 480 9.35 -0.72 -26.72
C GLY A 480 10.39 -1.83 -26.59
N GLU A 481 11.64 -1.46 -26.25
CA GLU A 481 12.73 -2.41 -26.01
C GLU A 481 12.82 -2.86 -24.55
N ALA A 482 12.20 -2.13 -23.62
CA ALA A 482 12.26 -2.45 -22.20
C ALA A 482 11.30 -3.59 -21.83
N CYS A 483 11.76 -4.50 -20.97
CA CYS A 483 10.87 -5.40 -20.24
C CYS A 483 10.12 -4.62 -19.15
N VAL A 484 8.81 -4.87 -19.04
CA VAL A 484 7.95 -4.28 -18.00
C VAL A 484 7.11 -5.34 -17.30
N TRP A 485 6.83 -5.11 -16.02
CA TRP A 485 5.77 -5.73 -15.25
C TRP A 485 4.45 -5.02 -15.51
N GLN A 486 3.36 -5.79 -15.45
CA GLN A 486 2.00 -5.31 -15.68
C GLN A 486 1.06 -6.07 -14.74
N LEU A 487 0.20 -5.36 -14.02
CA LEU A 487 -0.82 -5.96 -13.15
C LEU A 487 -2.17 -6.01 -13.88
N GLY A 488 -2.90 -7.11 -13.72
CA GLY A 488 -4.21 -7.34 -14.32
C GLY A 488 -4.39 -8.79 -14.78
N GLY A 489 -4.95 -9.01 -15.96
CA GLY A 489 -5.21 -10.34 -16.52
C GLY A 489 -4.16 -10.85 -17.50
N ALA A 490 -4.22 -12.15 -17.81
CA ALA A 490 -3.24 -12.84 -18.66
C ALA A 490 -3.27 -12.45 -20.16
N PHE A 491 -4.25 -11.68 -20.63
CA PHE A 491 -4.43 -11.33 -22.05
C PHE A 491 -4.01 -9.90 -22.39
N LEU A 492 -3.18 -9.29 -21.53
CA LEU A 492 -2.58 -7.99 -21.79
C LEU A 492 -1.82 -7.98 -23.13
N PRO A 493 -2.00 -6.94 -23.97
CA PRO A 493 -1.27 -6.86 -25.23
C PRO A 493 0.24 -6.75 -25.00
N GLY A 494 0.99 -7.69 -25.58
CA GLY A 494 2.44 -7.72 -25.45
C GLY A 494 2.96 -8.54 -24.26
N THR A 495 2.10 -9.24 -23.52
CA THR A 495 2.51 -10.21 -22.50
C THR A 495 3.46 -11.24 -23.10
N THR A 496 4.62 -11.41 -22.47
CA THR A 496 5.64 -12.40 -22.78
C THR A 496 5.63 -13.57 -21.80
N ASN A 497 5.19 -13.35 -20.55
CA ASN A 497 5.00 -14.40 -19.56
C ASN A 497 3.87 -14.05 -18.59
N SER A 498 2.96 -14.99 -18.35
CA SER A 498 1.85 -14.85 -17.39
C SER A 498 2.02 -15.71 -16.14
N PHE A 499 3.17 -16.36 -15.97
CA PHE A 499 3.54 -17.16 -14.79
C PHE A 499 2.59 -18.30 -14.39
N GLY A 500 1.68 -18.67 -15.28
CA GLY A 500 0.62 -19.66 -15.04
C GLY A 500 -0.75 -19.17 -15.49
N GLY A 501 -0.94 -17.85 -15.58
CA GLY A 501 -2.18 -17.20 -16.03
C GLY A 501 -3.31 -17.21 -14.99
N THR A 502 -3.02 -17.60 -13.75
CA THR A 502 -3.95 -17.60 -12.62
C THR A 502 -3.21 -17.24 -11.33
N SER A 503 -3.91 -16.58 -10.41
CA SER A 503 -3.40 -16.19 -9.09
C SER A 503 -2.89 -17.41 -8.30
N THR A 504 -3.65 -18.51 -8.28
CA THR A 504 -3.26 -19.77 -7.62
C THR A 504 -1.87 -20.26 -8.05
N THR A 505 -1.54 -20.12 -9.33
CA THR A 505 -0.24 -20.59 -9.85
C THR A 505 0.86 -19.55 -9.57
N GLU A 506 0.52 -18.27 -9.68
CA GLU A 506 1.47 -17.18 -9.51
C GLU A 506 1.92 -17.02 -8.07
N TYR A 507 1.00 -16.86 -7.13
CA TYR A 507 1.31 -16.63 -5.71
C TYR A 507 1.67 -17.92 -4.97
N GLY A 508 1.34 -19.11 -5.51
CA GLY A 508 1.81 -20.39 -4.97
C GLY A 508 1.17 -20.79 -3.64
N PRO A 509 1.86 -21.57 -2.79
CA PRO A 509 1.30 -22.13 -1.55
C PRO A 509 1.34 -21.15 -0.37
N LEU A 510 0.61 -21.47 0.70
CA LEU A 510 0.67 -20.77 1.98
C LEU A 510 2.10 -20.68 2.52
N LEU A 511 2.46 -19.51 3.02
CA LEU A 511 3.73 -19.20 3.66
C LEU A 511 3.59 -19.27 5.18
N ALA A 512 4.28 -20.21 5.82
CA ALA A 512 4.41 -20.22 7.27
C ALA A 512 5.46 -19.19 7.72
N SER A 513 5.02 -18.15 8.42
CA SER A 513 5.86 -17.08 8.97
C SER A 513 5.84 -17.09 10.49
N ALA A 514 6.99 -16.80 11.12
CA ALA A 514 7.09 -16.60 12.56
C ALA A 514 6.94 -15.10 12.88
N TYR A 515 6.26 -14.76 13.97
CA TYR A 515 6.08 -13.39 14.45
C TYR A 515 6.43 -13.30 15.93
N PRO A 516 6.95 -12.18 16.43
CA PRO A 516 7.03 -11.92 17.87
C PRO A 516 5.64 -12.02 18.51
N ALA A 517 5.57 -12.48 19.76
CA ALA A 517 4.30 -12.52 20.49
C ALA A 517 4.51 -12.43 22.01
N VAL A 518 3.39 -12.20 22.71
CA VAL A 518 3.34 -11.98 24.15
C VAL A 518 4.04 -13.10 24.93
N GLY A 519 4.85 -12.72 25.91
CA GLY A 519 5.65 -13.65 26.70
C GLY A 519 7.02 -13.94 26.10
N GLY A 520 7.39 -13.27 25.01
CA GLY A 520 8.69 -13.41 24.35
C GLY A 520 8.87 -14.75 23.64
N VAL A 521 7.75 -15.35 23.22
CA VAL A 521 7.72 -16.59 22.44
C VAL A 521 7.17 -16.26 21.06
N PRO A 522 7.67 -16.88 19.98
CA PRO A 522 7.12 -16.63 18.66
C PRO A 522 5.69 -17.18 18.58
N THR A 523 4.93 -16.62 17.67
CA THR A 523 3.74 -17.27 17.12
C THR A 523 3.94 -17.54 15.63
N PHE A 524 3.21 -18.51 15.09
CA PHE A 524 3.33 -18.92 13.69
C PHE A 524 1.99 -18.74 12.97
N ARG A 525 2.03 -18.15 11.77
CA ARG A 525 0.86 -17.78 10.98
C ARG A 525 1.05 -18.11 9.50
N TYR A 526 -0.05 -18.37 8.82
CA TYR A 526 -0.19 -18.28 7.37
C TYR A 526 -0.87 -16.96 7.07
N ASN A 527 -0.11 -15.88 6.90
CA ASN A 527 -0.69 -14.61 6.48
C ASN A 527 -0.63 -14.44 4.97
N ASP A 528 0.23 -15.18 4.27
CA ASP A 528 0.46 -14.98 2.84
C ASP A 528 0.41 -16.29 2.05
N PHE A 529 0.09 -16.18 0.76
CA PHE A 529 0.56 -17.11 -0.27
C PHE A 529 1.86 -16.56 -0.87
N ARG A 530 2.87 -17.43 -1.09
CA ARG A 530 4.13 -16.98 -1.70
C ARG A 530 4.78 -17.96 -2.66
N ARG A 531 5.26 -17.40 -3.78
CA ARG A 531 6.12 -18.10 -4.75
C ARG A 531 7.30 -17.22 -5.15
N VAL A 532 8.50 -17.71 -4.86
CA VAL A 532 9.73 -17.03 -5.28
C VAL A 532 10.30 -17.66 -6.54
N LEU A 533 10.69 -16.84 -7.51
CA LEU A 533 11.39 -17.26 -8.72
C LEU A 533 12.90 -17.28 -8.48
N ASN A 534 13.59 -18.22 -9.15
CA ASN A 534 15.05 -18.36 -9.06
C ASN A 534 15.82 -17.35 -9.93
N ASN A 535 15.11 -16.53 -10.70
CA ASN A 535 15.67 -15.49 -11.55
C ASN A 535 14.69 -14.31 -11.65
N ASN A 536 15.18 -13.14 -12.03
CA ASN A 536 14.36 -12.03 -12.49
C ASN A 536 14.12 -12.19 -14.00
N PRO A 537 12.89 -12.49 -14.45
CA PRO A 537 12.58 -12.64 -15.88
C PRO A 537 12.47 -11.30 -16.62
N CYS A 538 12.52 -10.18 -15.89
CA CYS A 538 12.33 -8.83 -16.40
C CYS A 538 13.45 -7.90 -15.93
N SER A 539 14.70 -8.37 -16.02
CA SER A 539 15.88 -7.55 -15.83
C SER A 539 16.04 -6.55 -16.98
N HIS A 540 16.71 -5.42 -16.71
CA HIS A 540 17.20 -4.53 -17.75
C HIS A 540 18.31 -5.24 -18.54
N ASP A 541 18.21 -5.22 -19.86
CA ASP A 541 19.28 -5.69 -20.75
C ASP A 541 20.49 -4.73 -20.59
N GLU A 542 21.69 -5.29 -20.36
CA GLU A 542 22.96 -4.53 -20.34
C GLU A 542 23.40 -4.06 -21.73
#